data_AF-A0A2M7QZH1-F1
#
_entry.id   AF-A0A2M7QZH1-F1
#
_cell.length_a   1.000
_cell.length_b   1.000
_cell.length_c   1.000
_cell.angle_alpha   90.00
_cell.angle_beta   90.00
_cell.angle_gamma   90.00
#
_symmetry.space_group_name_H-M   'P 1'
#
loop_
_entity.id
_entity.type
_entity.pdbx_description
1 polymer ?
#
loop_
_entity_poly.entity_id
_entity_poly.type
_entity_poly.pdbx_seq_one_letter_code
_entity_poly.pdbx_strand_id
1 'polypeptide(L)'
;MQIIIADNENNKLIDVLKESFIGAIEAKFSVAFLKYSGLSLIKSDINNILKNNGKVEFLVGLDFRTTDPDSLFELKSLQKSNPNLKCFCFSEPNKSSVFHPKLYLVKNKNKELTA
;
A
#
# COMPACT_ATOMS: atom_id res chain seq x y z
N MET A 1 -8.92 -8.69 19.90
CA MET A 1 -8.85 -7.68 18.81
C MET A 1 -8.35 -6.37 19.39
N GLN A 2 -7.21 -5.85 18.92
CA GLN A 2 -6.66 -4.56 19.36
C GLN A 2 -7.02 -3.49 18.32
N ILE A 3 -7.53 -2.35 18.77
CA ILE A 3 -7.86 -1.21 17.91
C ILE A 3 -6.90 -0.08 18.27
N ILE A 4 -6.23 0.46 17.24
CA ILE A 4 -5.32 1.60 17.37
C ILE A 4 -5.92 2.75 16.55
N ILE A 5 -5.97 3.94 17.13
CA ILE A 5 -6.40 5.16 16.43
C ILE A 5 -5.13 5.94 16.07
N ALA A 6 -5.00 6.27 14.78
CA ALA A 6 -3.97 7.16 14.27
C ALA A 6 -4.61 8.50 13.92
N ASP A 7 -4.24 9.55 14.64
CA ASP A 7 -4.77 10.92 14.50
C ASP A 7 -3.85 11.82 13.67
N ASN A 8 -2.61 11.37 13.39
CA ASN A 8 -1.53 12.14 12.77
C ASN A 8 -1.02 13.35 13.59
N GLU A 9 -1.40 13.46 14.86
CA GLU A 9 -0.83 14.41 15.81
C GLU A 9 0.10 13.70 16.80
N ASN A 10 -0.45 12.73 17.53
CA ASN A 10 0.26 11.96 18.55
C ASN A 10 0.66 10.57 18.04
N ASN A 11 -0.17 9.99 17.17
CA ASN A 11 0.08 8.71 16.54
C ASN A 11 -0.12 8.82 15.03
N LYS A 12 0.99 8.78 14.28
CA LYS A 12 0.93 8.96 12.84
C LYS A 12 0.62 7.64 12.16
N LEU A 13 -0.21 7.72 11.12
CA LEU A 13 -0.54 6.54 10.30
C LEU A 13 0.72 5.85 9.76
N ILE A 14 1.75 6.62 9.40
CA ILE A 14 3.01 6.06 8.90
C ILE A 14 3.72 5.18 9.93
N ASP A 15 3.66 5.54 11.21
CA ASP A 15 4.34 4.79 12.27
C ASP A 15 3.61 3.46 12.51
N VAL A 16 2.27 3.49 12.55
CA VAL A 16 1.42 2.28 12.62
C VAL A 16 1.64 1.36 11.42
N LEU A 17 1.74 1.91 10.20
CA LEU A 17 2.00 1.13 9.00
C LEU A 17 3.39 0.47 9.04
N LYS A 18 4.42 1.23 9.41
CA LYS A 18 5.79 0.70 9.50
C LYS A 18 5.90 -0.43 10.51
N GLU A 19 5.27 -0.28 11.68
CA GLU A 19 5.21 -1.36 12.66
C GLU A 19 4.50 -2.60 12.09
N SER A 20 3.39 -2.40 11.37
CA SER A 20 2.66 -3.52 10.75
C SER A 20 3.48 -4.27 9.70
N PHE A 21 4.40 -3.60 9.00
CA PHE A 21 5.25 -4.22 7.98
C PHE A 21 6.38 -5.10 8.56
N ILE A 22 6.66 -5.02 9.86
CA ILE A 22 7.68 -5.85 10.50
C ILE A 22 7.26 -7.33 10.40
N GLY A 23 8.03 -8.11 9.64
CA GLY A 23 7.76 -9.54 9.42
C GLY A 23 6.58 -9.83 8.49
N ALA A 24 6.13 -8.82 7.73
CA ALA A 24 5.05 -8.98 6.77
C ALA A 24 5.44 -9.89 5.60
N ILE A 25 4.53 -10.81 5.28
CA ILE A 25 4.62 -11.71 4.11
C ILE A 25 3.72 -11.23 2.96
N GLU A 26 2.76 -10.37 3.24
CA GLU A 26 1.89 -9.77 2.24
C GLU A 26 1.42 -8.38 2.68
N ALA A 27 1.46 -7.42 1.76
CA ALA A 27 0.90 -6.08 1.94
C ALA A 27 0.04 -5.69 0.74
N LYS A 28 -1.19 -5.22 1.00
CA LYS A 28 -2.11 -4.74 -0.04
C LYS A 28 -2.53 -3.31 0.25
N PHE A 29 -2.53 -2.50 -0.80
CA PHE A 29 -2.87 -1.10 -0.77
C PHE A 29 -4.04 -0.86 -1.70
N SER A 30 -5.16 -0.38 -1.17
CA SER A 30 -6.29 0.09 -1.95
C SER A 30 -6.51 1.55 -1.62
N VAL A 31 -6.01 2.42 -2.51
CA VAL A 31 -5.93 3.86 -2.25
C VAL A 31 -6.52 4.64 -3.41
N ALA A 32 -7.32 5.64 -3.07
CA ALA A 32 -7.86 6.58 -4.04
C ALA A 32 -6.74 7.28 -4.80
N PHE A 33 -5.75 7.81 -4.05
CA PHE A 33 -4.68 8.66 -4.55
C PHE A 33 -3.35 8.12 -4.07
N LEU A 34 -2.40 7.95 -5.00
CA LEU A 34 -1.03 7.60 -4.67
C LEU A 34 -0.10 8.77 -5.00
N LYS A 35 0.58 9.28 -3.98
CA LYS A 35 1.57 10.35 -4.10
C LYS A 35 2.98 9.80 -3.97
N TYR A 36 3.93 10.35 -4.73
CA TYR A 36 5.31 9.86 -4.69
C TYR A 36 5.93 10.11 -3.31
N SER A 37 5.62 11.26 -2.71
CA SER A 37 6.01 11.60 -1.34
C SER A 37 5.48 10.63 -0.28
N GLY A 38 4.31 10.01 -0.51
CA GLY A 38 3.78 8.99 0.38
C GLY A 38 4.43 7.63 0.14
N LEU A 39 4.61 7.24 -1.13
CA LEU A 39 5.24 5.99 -1.52
C LEU A 39 6.70 5.92 -1.05
N SER A 40 7.44 7.02 -1.13
CA SER A 40 8.85 7.09 -0.74
C SER A 40 9.07 6.77 0.75
N LEU A 41 8.09 7.08 1.61
CA LEU A 41 8.17 6.83 3.06
C LEU A 41 8.15 5.34 3.43
N ILE A 42 7.59 4.49 2.57
CA ILE A 42 7.41 3.04 2.78
C ILE A 42 8.18 2.19 1.78
N LYS A 43 9.00 2.81 0.92
CA LYS A 43 9.72 2.14 -0.16
C LYS A 43 10.69 1.08 0.36
N SER A 44 11.39 1.37 1.46
CA SER A 44 12.29 0.40 2.10
C SER A 44 11.52 -0.81 2.62
N ASP A 45 10.35 -0.59 3.21
CA ASP A 45 9.52 -1.66 3.77
C ASP A 45 8.97 -2.58 2.68
N ILE A 46 8.47 -2.00 1.58
CA ILE A 46 8.04 -2.75 0.39
C ILE A 46 9.17 -3.61 -0.15
N ASN A 47 10.37 -3.04 -0.30
CA ASN A 47 11.54 -3.78 -0.78
C ASN A 47 11.92 -4.92 0.17
N ASN A 48 11.80 -4.73 1.49
CA ASN A 48 12.09 -5.77 2.47
C ASN A 48 11.07 -6.93 2.40
N ILE A 49 9.78 -6.62 2.25
CA ILE A 49 8.74 -7.65 2.05
C ILE A 49 9.04 -8.47 0.80
N LEU A 50 9.35 -7.79 -0.32
CA LEU A 50 9.64 -8.45 -1.59
C LEU A 50 10.92 -9.30 -1.54
N LYS A 51 12.00 -8.80 -0.92
CA LYS A 51 13.27 -9.54 -0.73
C LYS A 51 13.08 -10.83 0.07
N ASN A 52 12.13 -10.84 1.01
CA ASN A 52 11.76 -12.01 1.79
C ASN A 52 10.74 -12.92 1.08
N ASN A 53 10.62 -12.79 -0.25
CA ASN A 53 9.67 -13.52 -1.09
C ASN A 53 8.19 -13.29 -0.70
N GLY A 54 7.90 -12.17 -0.03
CA GLY A 54 6.54 -11.70 0.26
C GLY A 54 5.87 -11.09 -0.98
N LYS A 55 4.58 -10.77 -0.84
CA LYS A 55 3.74 -10.22 -1.91
C LYS A 55 3.34 -8.79 -1.62
N VAL A 56 3.36 -7.93 -2.63
CA VAL A 56 2.90 -6.56 -2.51
C VAL A 56 1.93 -6.25 -3.64
N GLU A 57 0.76 -5.72 -3.32
CA GLU A 57 -0.28 -5.41 -4.31
C GLU A 57 -0.82 -3.99 -4.10
N PHE A 58 -0.90 -3.24 -5.20
CA PHE A 58 -1.51 -1.92 -5.25
C PHE A 58 -2.75 -1.95 -6.14
N LEU A 59 -3.85 -1.37 -5.66
CA LEU A 59 -5.01 -0.95 -6.44
C LEU A 59 -5.17 0.57 -6.25
N VAL A 60 -4.90 1.32 -7.32
CA VAL A 60 -4.78 2.78 -7.28
C VAL A 60 -5.85 3.44 -8.13
N GLY A 61 -6.54 4.44 -7.58
CA GLY A 61 -7.53 5.23 -8.33
C GLY A 61 -6.92 6.27 -9.26
N LEU A 62 -7.58 6.50 -10.40
CA LEU A 62 -7.23 7.51 -11.40
C LEU A 62 -8.35 8.55 -11.67
N ASP A 63 -9.53 8.40 -11.05
CA ASP A 63 -10.76 9.15 -11.38
C ASP A 63 -10.62 10.69 -11.28
N PHE A 64 -9.73 11.19 -10.42
CA PHE A 64 -9.48 12.62 -10.22
C PHE A 64 -8.13 13.12 -10.76
N ARG A 65 -7.35 12.25 -11.43
CA ARG A 65 -5.99 12.58 -11.92
C ARG A 65 -5.06 13.13 -10.83
N THR A 66 -5.28 12.72 -9.59
CA THR A 66 -4.53 13.15 -8.39
C THR A 66 -3.40 12.18 -8.04
N THR A 67 -3.43 10.95 -8.53
CA THR A 67 -2.30 10.00 -8.44
C THR A 67 -1.12 10.52 -9.27
N ASP A 68 0.07 10.57 -8.67
CA ASP A 68 1.26 11.09 -9.33
C ASP A 68 1.78 10.07 -10.36
N PRO A 69 2.08 10.49 -11.61
CA PRO A 69 2.70 9.63 -12.61
C PRO A 69 4.00 8.99 -12.12
N ASP A 70 4.82 9.75 -11.38
CA ASP A 70 6.09 9.26 -10.83
C ASP A 70 5.92 8.08 -9.88
N SER A 71 4.80 8.03 -9.14
CA SER A 71 4.49 6.87 -8.29
C SER A 71 4.23 5.63 -9.13
N LEU A 72 3.51 5.78 -10.24
CA LEU A 72 3.21 4.67 -11.15
C LEU A 72 4.47 4.21 -11.89
N PHE A 73 5.34 5.15 -12.29
CA PHE A 73 6.63 4.81 -12.91
C PHE A 73 7.55 4.09 -11.93
N GLU A 74 7.61 4.52 -10.66
CA GLU A 74 8.37 3.86 -9.61
C GLU A 74 7.86 2.43 -9.38
N LEU A 75 6.55 2.24 -9.19
CA LEU A 75 5.97 0.90 -9.03
C LEU A 75 6.25 0.02 -10.26
N LYS A 76 6.04 0.54 -11.47
CA LYS A 76 6.33 -0.19 -12.71
C LYS A 76 7.80 -0.57 -12.83
N SER A 77 8.72 0.28 -12.37
CA SER A 77 10.16 0.00 -12.34
C SER A 77 10.46 -1.15 -11.37
N LEU A 78 9.93 -1.09 -10.15
CA LEU A 78 10.09 -2.14 -9.14
C LEU A 78 9.52 -3.48 -9.60
N GLN A 79 8.39 -3.48 -10.33
CA GLN A 79 7.77 -4.70 -10.84
C GLN A 79 8.67 -5.47 -11.81
N LYS A 80 9.52 -4.79 -12.59
CA LYS A 80 10.41 -5.45 -13.56
C LYS A 80 11.38 -6.43 -12.90
N SER A 81 11.82 -6.14 -11.68
CA SER A 81 12.73 -6.99 -10.90
C SER A 81 12.03 -7.79 -9.80
N ASN A 82 10.74 -7.56 -9.56
CA ASN A 82 9.98 -8.17 -8.48
C ASN A 82 8.63 -8.70 -8.98
N PRO A 83 8.52 -9.96 -9.43
CA PRO A 83 7.27 -10.53 -9.95
C PRO A 83 6.16 -10.64 -8.89
N ASN A 84 6.52 -10.58 -7.60
CA ASN A 84 5.58 -10.57 -6.48
C ASN A 84 4.97 -9.18 -6.19
N LEU A 85 5.39 -8.14 -6.92
CA LEU A 85 4.77 -6.82 -6.89
C LEU A 85 3.72 -6.71 -8.00
N LYS A 86 2.49 -6.39 -7.63
CA LYS A 86 1.39 -6.11 -8.57
C LYS A 86 0.89 -4.69 -8.39
N CYS A 87 0.58 -4.03 -9.50
CA CYS A 87 -0.01 -2.71 -9.51
C CYS A 87 -1.16 -2.70 -10.52
N PHE A 88 -2.37 -2.44 -10.03
CA PHE A 88 -3.59 -2.26 -10.79
C PHE A 88 -4.04 -0.82 -10.67
N CYS A 89 -4.59 -0.28 -11.74
CA CYS A 89 -5.17 1.06 -11.76
C CYS A 89 -6.67 0.94 -12.03
N PHE A 90 -7.47 1.60 -11.20
CA PHE A 90 -8.90 1.77 -11.42
C PHE A 90 -9.16 3.14 -12.05
N SER A 91 -9.98 3.15 -13.09
CA SER A 91 -10.52 4.37 -13.70
C SER A 91 -11.93 4.08 -14.17
N GLU A 92 -12.90 4.91 -13.80
CA GLU A 92 -14.28 4.85 -14.30
C GLU A 92 -14.51 5.98 -15.33
N PRO A 93 -14.46 5.69 -16.64
CA PRO A 93 -14.56 6.71 -17.68
C PRO A 93 -15.89 7.48 -17.63
N ASN A 94 -16.98 6.81 -17.24
CA ASN A 94 -18.32 7.39 -17.24
C ASN A 94 -18.64 8.14 -15.94
N LYS A 95 -17.72 8.17 -14.97
CA LYS A 95 -17.86 8.86 -13.67
C LYS A 95 -19.14 8.49 -12.90
N SER A 96 -19.70 7.31 -13.15
CA SER A 96 -20.90 6.80 -12.47
C SER A 96 -20.61 6.36 -11.02
N SER A 97 -19.33 6.11 -10.72
CA SER A 97 -18.84 5.79 -9.38
C SER A 97 -17.46 6.39 -9.19
N VAL A 98 -17.05 6.52 -7.93
CA VAL A 98 -15.76 7.07 -7.54
C VAL A 98 -15.03 6.05 -6.66
N PHE A 99 -13.84 5.64 -7.08
CA PHE A 99 -12.98 4.79 -6.27
C PHE A 99 -12.22 5.63 -5.25
N HIS A 100 -12.71 5.67 -4.01
CA HIS A 100 -12.15 6.53 -2.95
C HIS A 100 -11.63 5.82 -1.66
N PRO A 101 -11.12 4.57 -1.68
CA PRO A 101 -10.67 3.90 -0.46
C PRO A 101 -9.37 4.49 0.10
N LYS A 102 -9.11 4.17 1.38
CA LYS A 102 -7.82 4.30 2.07
C LYS A 102 -7.65 3.06 2.94
N LEU A 103 -7.28 1.95 2.31
CA LEU A 103 -7.19 0.64 2.95
C LEU A 103 -5.79 0.06 2.78
N TYR A 104 -5.25 -0.40 3.90
CA TYR A 104 -3.95 -1.04 4.00
C TYR A 104 -4.17 -2.38 4.70
N LEU A 105 -3.85 -3.49 4.03
CA LEU A 105 -3.95 -4.83 4.60
C LEU A 105 -2.56 -5.42 4.69
N VAL A 106 -2.18 -5.88 5.87
CA VAL A 106 -0.87 -6.48 6.11
C VAL A 106 -1.05 -7.84 6.78
N LYS A 107 -0.38 -8.85 6.25
CA LYS A 107 -0.41 -10.22 6.76
C LYS A 107 1.00 -10.63 7.16
N ASN A 108 1.13 -11.14 8.38
CA ASN A 108 2.37 -11.67 8.92
C ASN A 108 2.33 -13.21 8.92
N LYS A 109 3.51 -13.84 8.89
CA LYS A 109 3.62 -15.31 8.76
C LYS A 109 2.93 -16.06 9.91
N ASN A 110 2.98 -15.52 11.13
CA ASN A 110 2.40 -16.09 12.36
C ASN A 110 1.91 -14.99 13.32
N LYS A 111 0.73 -14.41 13.09
CA LYS A 111 -0.10 -13.97 14.23
C LYS A 111 -1.08 -15.11 14.45
N GLU A 112 -0.80 -16.00 15.39
CA GLU A 112 -1.82 -16.92 15.89
C GLU A 112 -3.04 -16.06 16.23
N LEU A 113 -4.16 -16.37 15.58
CA LEU A 113 -5.48 -15.96 16.03
C LEU A 113 -5.69 -16.68 17.36
N THR A 114 -5.22 -16.07 18.45
CA THR A 114 -5.72 -16.38 19.78
C THR A 114 -7.18 -15.94 19.77
N ALA A 115 -8.06 -16.93 19.61
CA ALA A 115 -9.49 -16.82 19.87
C ALA A 115 -9.71 -16.78 21.39
#